data_AF-A0A9E3MQA0-F1
#
_entry.id   AF-A0A9E3MQA0-F1
#
_cell.length_a   1.000
_cell.length_b   1.000
_cell.length_c   1.000
_cell.angle_alpha   90.00
_cell.angle_beta   90.00
_cell.angle_gamma   90.00
#
_symmetry.space_group_name_H-M   'P 1'
#
loop_
_entity.id
_entity.type
_entity.pdbx_description
1 polymer ?
#
loop_
_entity_poly.entity_id
_entity_poly.type
_entity_poly.pdbx_seq_one_letter_code
_entity_poly.pdbx_strand_id
1 'polypeptide(L)'
;MSENDFSRHRKLDWLRMLSAAAAVAGGATSMPASAAAPACQPWAAGAVYTAGDTATENGKSYKANWWTQGDDPATHNGGAGSGQPWTVVTSCGQTPPPPPPPPPPPPPPPPPPPPPPPPPPPPPPPPPPPPSGTHSLVGYLHASFANGSGYIRMSDVSDAWDVIDLAFAEPSSATSGQVNFTRCAVSECPNVESDADFLAAIKAKQAKGKKVLISIGGANGQVELQSAAATTAFVNSVSAIIDRWGLDGLDIDFEGHSLLLNPGDKDVANPTT
;
A
#
# COMPACT_ATOMS: atom_id res chain seq x y z
N MET A 1 -18.57 -31.49 -41.63
CA MET A 1 -19.44 -30.70 -40.74
C MET A 1 -19.56 -31.45 -39.41
N SER A 2 -19.51 -30.66 -38.33
CA SER A 2 -19.62 -30.97 -36.90
C SER A 2 -18.34 -31.35 -36.13
N GLU A 3 -17.77 -30.30 -35.51
CA GLU A 3 -16.89 -30.31 -34.35
C GLU A 3 -17.58 -30.90 -33.10
N ASN A 4 -16.86 -31.74 -32.36
CA ASN A 4 -16.62 -31.62 -30.91
C ASN A 4 -16.04 -32.93 -30.37
N ASP A 5 -14.72 -33.03 -30.35
CA ASP A 5 -14.01 -34.03 -29.56
C ASP A 5 -12.61 -33.51 -29.24
N PHE A 6 -12.37 -33.13 -27.99
CA PHE A 6 -11.30 -33.72 -27.17
C PHE A 6 -11.12 -32.92 -25.88
N SER A 7 -11.66 -33.47 -24.79
CA SER A 7 -10.96 -33.42 -23.52
C SER A 7 -9.93 -34.55 -23.51
N ARG A 8 -8.77 -34.28 -22.90
CA ARG A 8 -7.81 -35.22 -22.26
C ARG A 8 -6.59 -35.75 -23.05
N HIS A 9 -5.44 -35.56 -22.37
CA HIS A 9 -4.15 -36.33 -22.38
C HIS A 9 -3.08 -35.76 -23.33
N ARG A 10 -1.78 -35.60 -22.97
CA ARG A 10 -0.94 -36.33 -22.00
C ARG A 10 0.37 -35.54 -21.74
N LYS A 11 0.96 -35.78 -20.56
CA LYS A 11 2.30 -35.40 -20.09
C LYS A 11 3.43 -35.86 -21.04
N LEU A 12 4.52 -35.08 -21.13
CA LEU A 12 5.87 -35.58 -21.44
C LEU A 12 6.91 -34.82 -20.60
N ASP A 13 7.63 -35.59 -19.78
CA ASP A 13 8.80 -35.23 -18.96
C ASP A 13 9.97 -34.72 -19.81
N TRP A 14 10.88 -33.89 -19.26
CA TRP A 14 12.35 -34.05 -19.39
C TRP A 14 13.07 -33.28 -18.28
N LEU A 15 13.76 -34.03 -17.41
CA LEU A 15 14.68 -33.59 -16.37
C LEU A 15 16.10 -34.00 -16.77
N ARG A 16 17.05 -33.08 -16.89
CA ARG A 16 18.51 -33.37 -16.77
C ARG A 16 19.28 -32.18 -16.20
N MET A 17 19.87 -32.44 -15.02
CA MET A 17 20.92 -31.69 -14.34
C MET A 17 22.28 -31.80 -15.07
N LEU A 18 23.14 -30.78 -14.91
CA LEU A 18 24.58 -30.85 -14.52
C LEU A 18 25.21 -29.47 -14.78
N SER A 19 25.80 -28.82 -13.77
CA SER A 19 27.25 -28.85 -13.62
C SER A 19 27.71 -28.57 -12.19
N ALA A 20 28.81 -29.25 -11.86
CA ALA A 20 29.32 -29.55 -10.54
C ALA A 20 30.24 -28.47 -9.95
N ALA A 21 30.35 -28.56 -8.63
CA ALA A 21 31.29 -27.87 -7.77
C ALA A 21 32.75 -28.32 -7.97
N ALA A 22 33.69 -27.43 -7.65
CA ALA A 22 35.05 -27.77 -7.26
C ALA A 22 35.26 -27.35 -5.80
N ALA A 23 35.68 -28.30 -4.97
CA ALA A 23 36.08 -28.09 -3.58
C ALA A 23 37.60 -27.94 -3.49
N VAL A 24 38.07 -27.07 -2.60
CA VAL A 24 39.36 -27.25 -1.90
C VAL A 24 39.15 -26.88 -0.44
N ALA A 25 39.61 -27.78 0.43
CA ALA A 25 39.46 -27.74 1.88
C ALA A 25 40.58 -26.96 2.58
N GLY A 26 40.30 -26.49 3.79
CA GLY A 26 41.30 -26.36 4.86
C GLY A 26 41.36 -24.98 5.53
N GLY A 27 40.83 -24.89 6.75
CA GLY A 27 41.07 -23.75 7.64
C GLY A 27 40.03 -23.65 8.76
N ALA A 28 40.21 -24.45 9.82
CA ALA A 28 39.43 -24.31 11.04
C ALA A 28 39.77 -22.97 11.71
N THR A 29 38.79 -22.07 11.80
CA THR A 29 38.82 -20.93 12.72
C THR A 29 37.53 -20.91 13.53
N SER A 30 37.72 -20.69 14.82
CA SER A 30 36.76 -20.64 15.91
C SER A 30 35.48 -19.84 15.60
N MET A 31 34.33 -20.45 15.85
CA MET A 31 33.05 -19.75 16.01
C MET A 31 33.13 -18.81 17.23
N PRO A 32 32.90 -17.49 17.10
CA PRO A 32 32.51 -16.71 18.25
C PRO A 32 31.03 -16.97 18.58
N ALA A 33 30.71 -16.73 19.85
CA ALA A 33 29.46 -17.05 20.50
C ALA A 33 28.21 -16.42 19.86
N SER A 34 27.07 -17.05 20.17
CA SER A 34 25.69 -16.57 19.99
C SER A 34 25.57 -15.05 19.86
N ALA A 35 25.08 -14.56 18.73
CA ALA A 35 24.73 -13.15 18.56
C ALA A 35 23.63 -12.78 19.56
N ALA A 36 23.98 -11.91 20.51
CA ALA A 36 23.00 -11.25 21.37
C ALA A 36 22.08 -10.37 20.51
N ALA A 37 20.81 -10.23 20.91
CA ALA A 37 19.89 -9.24 20.34
C ALA A 37 20.56 -7.84 20.30
N PRO A 38 20.30 -7.00 19.29
CA PRO A 38 20.97 -5.71 19.16
C PRO A 38 20.71 -4.88 20.42
N ALA A 39 21.77 -4.61 21.17
CA ALA A 39 21.73 -3.72 22.33
C ALA A 39 21.34 -2.31 21.87
N CYS A 40 20.59 -1.57 22.70
CA CYS A 40 20.27 -0.17 22.44
C CYS A 40 21.52 0.62 22.08
N GLN A 41 21.41 1.49 21.08
CA GLN A 41 22.48 2.43 20.78
C GLN A 41 22.50 3.54 21.85
N PRO A 42 23.68 4.15 22.13
CA PRO A 42 23.76 5.37 22.91
C PRO A 42 22.90 6.48 22.30
N TRP A 43 22.28 7.30 23.14
CA TRP A 43 21.57 8.49 22.67
C TRP A 43 22.53 9.46 21.98
N ALA A 44 22.07 10.12 20.92
CA ALA A 44 22.81 11.13 20.19
C ALA A 44 21.93 12.36 19.94
N ALA A 45 22.41 13.54 20.32
CA ALA A 45 21.67 14.80 20.19
C ALA A 45 21.22 15.13 18.76
N GLY A 46 21.99 14.71 17.75
CA GLY A 46 21.67 14.94 16.34
C GLY A 46 20.70 13.90 15.74
N ALA A 47 20.47 12.77 16.43
CA ALA A 47 19.63 11.70 15.93
C ALA A 47 18.14 12.00 16.16
N VAL A 48 17.32 11.61 15.19
CA VAL A 48 15.87 11.63 15.30
C VAL A 48 15.40 10.30 15.86
N TYR A 49 14.56 10.35 16.87
CA TYR A 49 13.91 9.20 17.48
C TYR A 49 12.41 9.32 17.33
N THR A 50 11.75 8.24 16.90
CA THR A 50 10.30 8.14 16.73
C THR A 50 9.68 7.29 17.83
N ALA A 51 8.35 7.29 17.94
CA ALA A 51 7.65 6.56 19.00
C ALA A 51 8.06 5.08 19.03
N GLY A 52 8.57 4.62 20.17
CA GLY A 52 9.02 3.24 20.37
C GLY A 52 10.52 3.04 20.19
N ASP A 53 11.25 3.98 19.58
CA ASP A 53 12.70 3.90 19.48
C ASP A 53 13.34 3.93 20.87
N THR A 54 14.43 3.19 21.02
CA THR A 54 15.11 3.04 22.31
C THR A 54 16.55 3.51 22.26
N ALA A 55 16.97 4.25 23.27
CA ALA A 55 18.34 4.77 23.40
C ALA A 55 18.86 4.58 24.84
N THR A 56 20.18 4.62 25.00
CA THR A 56 20.83 4.56 26.32
C THR A 56 21.56 5.84 26.66
N GLU A 57 21.40 6.31 27.89
CA GLU A 57 22.11 7.48 28.41
C GLU A 57 22.33 7.36 29.92
N ASN A 58 23.54 7.67 30.39
CA ASN A 58 23.94 7.55 31.79
C ASN A 58 23.62 6.17 32.41
N GLY A 59 23.77 5.10 31.63
CA GLY A 59 23.54 3.71 32.07
C GLY A 59 22.08 3.31 32.22
N LYS A 60 21.13 4.17 31.81
CA LYS A 60 19.69 3.87 31.79
C LYS A 60 19.20 3.72 30.34
N SER A 61 18.18 2.90 30.15
CA SER A 61 17.50 2.73 28.86
C SER A 61 16.23 3.58 28.83
N TYR A 62 15.95 4.18 27.69
CA TYR A 62 14.79 5.03 27.49
C TYR A 62 14.08 4.64 26.21
N LYS A 63 12.77 4.90 26.18
CA LYS A 63 11.92 4.74 25.00
C LYS A 63 11.31 6.08 24.63
N ALA A 64 11.44 6.48 23.37
CA ALA A 64 10.81 7.68 22.84
C ALA A 64 9.29 7.49 22.81
N ASN A 65 8.56 8.46 23.34
CA ASN A 65 7.09 8.44 23.40
C ASN A 65 6.48 8.96 22.09
N TRP A 66 7.19 9.84 21.38
CA TRP A 66 6.85 10.42 20.09
C TRP A 66 8.14 10.88 19.38
N TRP A 67 7.99 11.51 18.22
CA TRP A 67 9.10 12.11 17.49
C TRP A 67 9.87 13.10 18.38
N THR A 68 11.18 12.94 18.52
CA THR A 68 12.05 13.86 19.25
C THR A 68 13.43 13.89 18.61
N GLN A 69 14.08 15.06 18.66
CA GLN A 69 15.45 15.28 18.23
C GLN A 69 16.08 16.30 19.18
N GLY A 70 17.24 15.97 19.75
CA GLY A 70 17.96 16.86 20.66
C GLY A 70 17.44 16.91 22.10
N ASP A 71 16.26 16.35 22.41
CA ASP A 71 15.81 16.23 23.81
C ASP A 71 16.58 15.09 24.51
N ASP A 72 17.44 15.46 25.46
CA ASP A 72 18.26 14.53 26.24
C ASP A 72 17.38 13.68 27.19
N PRO A 73 17.32 12.34 27.02
CA PRO A 73 16.52 11.46 27.85
C PRO A 73 16.89 11.47 29.34
N ALA A 74 18.10 11.84 29.75
CA ALA A 74 18.45 11.95 31.17
C ALA A 74 17.74 13.13 31.86
N THR A 75 17.32 14.15 31.10
CA THR A 75 16.71 15.38 31.63
C THR A 75 15.26 15.61 31.16
N HIS A 76 14.84 14.98 30.05
CA HIS A 76 13.51 15.12 29.45
C HIS A 76 12.76 13.78 29.46
N ASN A 77 12.72 13.13 30.63
CA ASN A 77 11.98 11.88 30.83
C ASN A 77 10.97 11.99 31.97
N GLY A 78 9.96 11.12 31.91
CA GLY A 78 8.99 10.95 32.98
C GLY A 78 8.18 9.67 32.84
N GLY A 79 7.31 9.42 33.82
CA GLY A 79 6.36 8.30 33.74
C GLY A 79 5.38 8.46 32.57
N ALA A 80 4.69 7.36 32.23
CA ALA A 80 3.65 7.40 31.21
C ALA A 80 2.61 8.51 31.52
N GLY A 81 2.35 9.39 30.55
CA GLY A 81 1.42 10.52 30.70
C GLY A 81 2.03 11.81 31.28
N SER A 82 3.34 11.86 31.55
CA SER A 82 4.04 13.05 32.07
C SER A 82 4.23 14.20 31.07
N GLY A 83 3.95 13.98 29.78
CA GLY A 83 4.21 14.97 28.72
C GLY A 83 5.68 15.07 28.31
N GLN A 84 6.55 14.17 28.80
CA GLN A 84 7.97 14.12 28.45
C GLN A 84 8.25 13.23 27.23
N PRO A 85 9.21 13.57 26.35
CA PRO A 85 9.52 12.82 25.14
C PRO A 85 10.08 11.42 25.42
N TRP A 86 10.63 11.17 26.61
CA TRP A 86 11.23 9.89 26.98
C TRP A 86 10.57 9.22 28.19
N THR A 87 10.50 7.89 28.18
CA THR A 87 10.13 7.06 29.34
C THR A 87 11.28 6.12 29.69
N VAL A 88 11.68 6.05 30.96
CA VAL A 88 12.69 5.09 31.44
C VAL A 88 12.15 3.66 31.30
N VAL A 89 12.94 2.76 30.71
CA VAL A 89 12.61 1.33 30.58
C VAL A 89 13.69 0.47 31.21
N THR A 90 13.29 -0.71 31.71
CA THR A 90 14.17 -1.63 32.43
C THR A 90 15.12 -2.39 31.50
N SER A 91 14.76 -2.52 30.22
CA SER A 91 15.58 -3.04 29.14
C SER A 91 15.02 -2.61 27.78
N CYS A 92 15.85 -2.65 26.75
CA CYS A 92 15.44 -2.46 25.37
C CYS A 92 14.56 -3.66 24.96
N GLY A 93 13.23 -3.50 24.99
CA GLY A 93 12.31 -4.51 24.47
C GLY A 93 11.15 -4.98 25.36
N GLN A 94 10.85 -4.35 26.50
CA GLN A 94 9.55 -4.59 27.17
C GLN A 94 8.91 -3.30 27.69
N THR A 95 7.63 -3.13 27.38
CA THR A 95 6.72 -2.14 27.99
C THR A 95 6.16 -2.67 29.31
N PRO A 96 6.37 -2.01 30.47
CA PRO A 96 5.56 -2.21 31.66
C PRO A 96 4.29 -1.33 31.62
N PRO A 97 3.12 -1.79 32.12
CA PRO A 97 1.96 -0.93 32.36
C PRO A 97 2.17 -0.08 33.63
N PRO A 98 1.57 1.12 33.75
CA PRO A 98 1.79 2.01 34.90
C PRO A 98 0.85 1.69 36.08
N PRO A 99 1.30 1.76 37.36
CA PRO A 99 0.39 1.91 38.49
C PRO A 99 0.20 3.40 38.88
N PRO A 100 -1.04 3.89 39.04
CA PRO A 100 -1.32 5.28 39.42
C PRO A 100 -1.23 5.52 40.95
N PRO A 101 -1.02 6.78 41.39
CA PRO A 101 -0.98 7.16 42.81
C PRO A 101 -2.37 7.17 43.49
N PRO A 102 -2.45 7.06 44.84
CA PRO A 102 -3.72 7.09 45.55
C PRO A 102 -4.38 8.48 45.53
N PRO A 103 -5.72 8.58 45.43
CA PRO A 103 -6.42 9.85 45.25
C PRO A 103 -6.59 10.63 46.56
N PRO A 104 -6.67 11.98 46.51
CA PRO A 104 -7.05 12.82 47.65
C PRO A 104 -8.50 12.55 48.11
N PRO A 105 -8.87 12.91 49.36
CA PRO A 105 -10.25 12.75 49.83
C PRO A 105 -11.24 13.58 48.99
N PRO A 106 -12.47 13.10 48.76
CA PRO A 106 -13.37 13.71 47.81
C PRO A 106 -13.93 15.04 48.33
N PRO A 107 -14.04 16.08 47.49
CA PRO A 107 -14.87 17.25 47.79
C PRO A 107 -16.34 16.83 47.90
N PRO A 108 -17.19 17.62 48.59
CA PRO A 108 -18.63 17.35 48.63
C PRO A 108 -19.20 17.26 47.21
N PRO A 109 -20.22 16.41 46.97
CA PRO A 109 -20.72 16.18 45.63
C PRO A 109 -21.28 17.48 45.05
N PRO A 110 -20.89 17.86 43.81
CA PRO A 110 -21.56 18.93 43.10
C PRO A 110 -23.03 18.56 42.86
N PRO A 111 -23.93 19.55 42.73
CA PRO A 111 -25.31 19.27 42.33
C PRO A 111 -25.31 18.45 41.03
N PRO A 112 -26.30 17.56 40.84
CA PRO A 112 -26.36 16.71 39.66
C PRO A 112 -26.32 17.60 38.40
N PRO A 113 -25.52 17.22 37.39
CA PRO A 113 -25.50 17.96 36.14
C PRO A 113 -26.91 17.93 35.53
N PRO A 114 -27.32 19.00 34.84
CA PRO A 114 -28.54 18.92 34.03
C PRO A 114 -28.40 17.73 33.07
N PRO A 115 -29.51 17.04 32.76
CA PRO A 115 -29.47 15.92 31.84
C PRO A 115 -28.78 16.35 30.54
N PRO A 116 -27.95 15.47 29.95
CA PRO A 116 -27.29 15.79 28.70
C PRO A 116 -28.37 16.19 27.68
N PRO A 117 -28.12 17.20 26.84
CA PRO A 117 -28.99 17.42 25.69
C PRO A 117 -29.07 16.09 24.93
N PRO A 118 -30.24 15.77 24.36
CA PRO A 118 -30.39 14.58 23.55
C PRO A 118 -29.27 14.55 22.51
N PRO A 119 -28.73 13.36 22.18
CA PRO A 119 -27.71 13.26 21.15
C PRO A 119 -28.23 13.98 19.89
N PRO A 120 -27.36 14.73 19.19
CA PRO A 120 -27.76 15.26 17.90
C PRO A 120 -28.30 14.10 17.07
N PRO A 121 -29.36 14.32 16.28
CA PRO A 121 -29.87 13.27 15.41
C PRO A 121 -28.69 12.73 14.59
N PRO A 122 -28.64 11.41 14.34
CA PRO A 122 -27.61 10.84 13.48
C PRO A 122 -27.52 11.69 12.20
N PRO A 123 -26.32 11.93 11.67
CA PRO A 123 -26.20 12.61 10.39
C PRO A 123 -27.14 11.91 9.40
N PRO A 124 -27.88 12.68 8.59
CA PRO A 124 -28.76 12.06 7.60
C PRO A 124 -27.92 11.05 6.82
N PRO A 125 -28.49 9.86 6.51
CA PRO A 125 -27.80 8.92 5.66
C PRO A 125 -27.29 9.66 4.42
N PRO A 126 -26.08 9.35 3.92
CA PRO A 126 -25.59 9.96 2.70
C PRO A 126 -26.70 9.86 1.65
N PRO A 127 -26.95 10.94 0.89
CA PRO A 127 -28.01 10.93 -0.10
C PRO A 127 -27.87 9.67 -0.96
N PRO A 128 -28.98 8.98 -1.28
CA PRO A 128 -28.92 7.81 -2.13
C PRO A 128 -28.10 8.18 -3.38
N PRO A 129 -27.19 7.30 -3.82
CA PRO A 129 -26.40 7.57 -5.02
C PRO A 129 -27.36 7.98 -6.13
N PRO A 130 -27.06 9.06 -6.87
CA PRO A 130 -27.93 9.51 -7.92
C PRO A 130 -28.25 8.32 -8.83
N PRO A 131 -29.51 8.11 -9.23
CA PRO A 131 -29.84 7.10 -10.22
C PRO A 131 -28.95 7.39 -11.42
N SER A 132 -28.21 6.38 -11.91
CA SER A 132 -27.21 6.52 -12.97
C SER A 132 -27.72 7.45 -14.06
N GLY A 133 -27.26 8.69 -13.98
CA GLY A 133 -27.83 9.83 -14.65
C GLY A 133 -26.80 10.41 -15.61
N THR A 134 -27.23 11.37 -16.41
CA THR A 134 -26.55 11.94 -17.59
C THR A 134 -25.12 12.46 -17.36
N HIS A 135 -24.64 12.54 -16.11
CA HIS A 135 -23.32 13.06 -15.76
C HIS A 135 -22.60 12.10 -14.81
N SER A 136 -21.35 11.75 -15.14
CA SER A 136 -20.50 10.89 -14.33
C SER A 136 -19.40 11.71 -13.66
N LEU A 137 -19.12 11.42 -12.39
CA LEU A 137 -17.91 11.85 -11.71
C LEU A 137 -16.86 10.74 -11.77
N VAL A 138 -15.80 10.98 -12.55
CA VAL A 138 -14.69 10.04 -12.80
C VAL A 138 -13.48 10.50 -12.00
N GLY A 139 -12.82 9.57 -11.30
CA GLY A 139 -11.65 9.89 -10.48
C GLY A 139 -10.59 8.79 -10.48
N TYR A 140 -9.34 9.21 -10.44
CA TYR A 140 -8.17 8.34 -10.40
C TYR A 140 -7.79 8.06 -8.95
N LEU A 141 -7.72 6.79 -8.58
CA LEU A 141 -7.25 6.32 -7.28
C LEU A 141 -5.81 5.84 -7.42
N HIS A 142 -4.88 6.46 -6.68
CA HIS A 142 -3.52 5.96 -6.53
C HIS A 142 -3.55 4.61 -5.80
N ALA A 143 -3.60 3.53 -6.57
CA ALA A 143 -3.77 2.17 -6.08
C ALA A 143 -2.46 1.39 -6.07
N SER A 144 -1.54 1.70 -6.99
CA SER A 144 -0.22 1.06 -7.09
C SER A 144 0.93 1.88 -6.48
N PHE A 145 0.67 3.10 -6.01
CA PHE A 145 1.68 4.00 -5.41
C PHE A 145 1.01 5.01 -4.45
N ALA A 146 1.82 5.81 -3.75
CA ALA A 146 1.36 7.00 -3.01
C ALA A 146 2.07 8.29 -3.45
N ASN A 147 3.35 8.21 -3.83
CA ASN A 147 4.18 9.34 -4.26
C ASN A 147 4.06 10.55 -3.31
N GLY A 148 4.09 10.30 -2.00
CA GLY A 148 3.96 11.33 -0.96
C GLY A 148 2.55 11.91 -0.74
N SER A 149 1.56 11.51 -1.53
CA SER A 149 0.16 11.98 -1.43
C SER A 149 -0.67 11.22 -0.37
N GLY A 150 -0.08 10.19 0.24
CA GLY A 150 -0.79 9.24 1.10
C GLY A 150 -1.51 8.14 0.31
N TYR A 151 -2.10 7.19 1.03
CA TYR A 151 -2.79 6.04 0.44
C TYR A 151 -4.22 5.92 0.99
N ILE A 152 -5.19 5.96 0.07
CA ILE A 152 -6.61 5.75 0.36
C ILE A 152 -6.95 4.30 -0.02
N ARG A 153 -7.47 3.53 0.93
CA ARG A 153 -7.96 2.17 0.65
C ARG A 153 -9.19 2.22 -0.25
N MET A 154 -9.41 1.19 -1.05
CA MET A 154 -10.58 1.08 -1.92
C MET A 154 -11.90 1.16 -1.13
N SER A 155 -11.92 0.63 0.09
CA SER A 155 -13.07 0.73 1.00
C SER A 155 -13.41 2.17 1.38
N ASP A 156 -12.38 3.01 1.49
CA ASP A 156 -12.44 4.36 2.05
C ASP A 156 -12.72 5.42 0.96
N VAL A 157 -12.71 5.02 -0.33
CA VAL A 157 -13.09 5.89 -1.46
C VAL A 157 -14.53 6.37 -1.27
N SER A 158 -14.79 7.67 -1.45
CA SER A 158 -16.13 8.23 -1.29
C SER A 158 -17.16 7.59 -2.23
N ASP A 159 -18.39 7.43 -1.76
CA ASP A 159 -19.49 6.98 -2.60
C ASP A 159 -20.00 8.07 -3.59
N ALA A 160 -19.39 9.26 -3.60
CA ALA A 160 -19.68 10.29 -4.59
C ALA A 160 -19.12 10.01 -6.00
N TRP A 161 -18.11 9.13 -6.13
CA TRP A 161 -17.51 8.77 -7.41
C TRP A 161 -18.34 7.72 -8.15
N ASP A 162 -18.56 7.91 -9.44
CA ASP A 162 -19.29 6.98 -10.31
C ASP A 162 -18.35 6.00 -11.01
N VAL A 163 -17.19 6.48 -11.45
CA VAL A 163 -16.12 5.70 -12.06
C VAL A 163 -14.83 5.91 -11.27
N ILE A 164 -14.16 4.82 -10.95
CA ILE A 164 -12.91 4.79 -10.18
C ILE A 164 -11.84 4.12 -11.05
N ASP A 165 -10.88 4.91 -11.50
CA ASP A 165 -9.77 4.45 -12.32
C ASP A 165 -8.58 4.10 -11.42
N LEU A 166 -8.16 2.84 -11.43
CA LEU A 166 -7.03 2.38 -10.65
C LEU A 166 -5.73 2.83 -11.33
N ALA A 167 -5.08 3.83 -10.75
CA ALA A 167 -3.82 4.38 -11.20
C ALA A 167 -2.64 3.66 -10.52
N PHE A 168 -1.71 3.03 -11.26
CA PHE A 168 -1.73 2.67 -12.68
C PHE A 168 -1.24 1.24 -12.87
N ALA A 169 -1.66 0.60 -13.96
CA ALA A 169 -0.94 -0.53 -14.54
C ALA A 169 0.26 -0.01 -15.35
N GLU A 170 1.44 -0.58 -15.09
CA GLU A 170 2.70 -0.12 -15.68
C GLU A 170 3.30 -1.18 -16.63
N PRO A 171 3.93 -0.76 -17.73
CA PRO A 171 4.57 -1.68 -18.68
C PRO A 171 5.82 -2.34 -18.09
N SER A 172 6.04 -3.62 -18.42
CA SER A 172 7.32 -4.31 -18.13
C SER A 172 8.51 -3.63 -18.84
N SER A 173 8.25 -3.10 -20.05
CA SER A 173 9.12 -2.22 -20.82
C SER A 173 8.30 -1.56 -21.92
N ALA A 174 8.79 -0.42 -22.44
CA ALA A 174 8.07 0.35 -23.46
C ALA A 174 7.59 -0.48 -24.66
N THR A 175 8.42 -1.40 -25.16
CA THR A 175 8.14 -2.17 -26.39
C THR A 175 7.60 -3.58 -26.15
N SER A 176 7.53 -4.03 -24.90
CA SER A 176 7.08 -5.40 -24.60
C SER A 176 5.60 -5.63 -24.88
N GLY A 177 4.79 -4.56 -24.81
CA GLY A 177 3.33 -4.61 -24.75
C GLY A 177 2.78 -5.21 -23.46
N GLN A 178 3.59 -5.83 -22.60
CA GLN A 178 3.11 -6.40 -21.34
C GLN A 178 2.93 -5.30 -20.29
N VAL A 179 1.78 -5.28 -19.64
CA VAL A 179 1.51 -4.43 -18.47
C VAL A 179 1.31 -5.26 -17.22
N ASN A 180 1.65 -4.68 -16.06
CA ASN A 180 1.48 -5.29 -14.75
C ASN A 180 0.77 -4.32 -13.82
N PHE A 181 -0.07 -4.87 -12.95
CA PHE A 181 -0.69 -4.11 -11.88
C PHE A 181 -0.49 -4.84 -10.56
N THR A 182 0.19 -4.16 -9.64
CA THR A 182 0.29 -4.54 -8.24
C THR A 182 -0.17 -3.37 -7.40
N ARG A 183 -0.81 -3.66 -6.27
CA ARG A 183 -1.16 -2.62 -5.31
C ARG A 183 0.10 -2.00 -4.72
N CYS A 184 -0.04 -0.82 -4.15
CA CYS A 184 1.06 -0.09 -3.53
C CYS A 184 1.83 -0.99 -2.56
N ALA A 185 3.17 -0.95 -2.65
CA ALA A 185 4.01 -1.74 -1.78
C ALA A 185 3.86 -1.26 -0.32
N VAL A 186 3.85 -2.19 0.63
CA VAL A 186 3.75 -1.88 2.07
C VAL A 186 4.87 -0.92 2.52
N SER A 187 6.04 -0.98 1.87
CA SER A 187 7.16 -0.07 2.12
C SER A 187 6.87 1.39 1.80
N GLU A 188 5.96 1.66 0.85
CA GLU A 188 5.53 3.00 0.47
C GLU A 188 4.18 3.37 1.11
N CYS A 189 3.27 2.40 1.20
CA CYS A 189 1.93 2.54 1.74
C CYS A 189 1.74 1.60 2.96
N PRO A 190 2.13 2.02 4.18
CA PRO A 190 2.07 1.14 5.36
C PRO A 190 0.66 0.64 5.72
N ASN A 191 -0.37 1.38 5.32
CA ASN A 191 -1.78 1.06 5.55
C ASN A 191 -2.47 0.37 4.35
N VAL A 192 -1.69 -0.05 3.34
CA VAL A 192 -2.23 -0.75 2.17
C VAL A 192 -2.97 -2.01 2.60
N GLU A 193 -4.13 -2.26 2.01
CA GLU A 193 -4.99 -3.39 2.38
C GLU A 193 -4.42 -4.75 1.89
N SER A 194 -5.10 -5.86 2.12
CA SER A 194 -4.71 -7.14 1.51
C SER A 194 -5.30 -7.29 0.10
N ASP A 195 -4.81 -8.24 -0.70
CA ASP A 195 -5.42 -8.53 -2.02
C ASP A 195 -6.89 -8.96 -1.87
N ALA A 196 -7.20 -9.72 -0.82
CA ALA A 196 -8.55 -10.17 -0.52
C ALA A 196 -9.47 -8.98 -0.16
N ASP A 197 -8.99 -8.06 0.66
CA ASP A 197 -9.75 -6.88 1.08
C ASP A 197 -9.94 -5.90 -0.07
N PHE A 198 -8.91 -5.67 -0.88
CA PHE A 198 -9.01 -4.83 -2.08
C PHE A 198 -10.06 -5.37 -3.05
N LEU A 199 -10.02 -6.67 -3.35
CA LEU A 199 -11.00 -7.33 -4.21
C LEU A 199 -12.43 -7.26 -3.62
N ALA A 200 -12.57 -7.44 -2.30
CA ALA A 200 -13.87 -7.32 -1.63
C ALA A 200 -14.41 -5.89 -1.71
N ALA A 201 -13.55 -4.88 -1.53
CA ALA A 201 -13.91 -3.49 -1.62
C ALA A 201 -14.30 -3.07 -3.05
N ILE A 202 -13.60 -3.55 -4.09
CA ILE A 202 -13.99 -3.38 -5.49
C ILE A 202 -15.41 -3.90 -5.71
N LYS A 203 -15.68 -5.14 -5.31
CA LYS A 203 -17.02 -5.75 -5.44
C LYS A 203 -18.09 -4.98 -4.68
N ALA A 204 -17.76 -4.46 -3.49
CA ALA A 204 -18.68 -3.64 -2.71
C ALA A 204 -19.00 -2.30 -3.40
N LYS A 205 -18.05 -1.70 -4.12
CA LYS A 205 -18.27 -0.48 -4.92
C LYS A 205 -19.12 -0.78 -6.15
N GLN A 206 -18.84 -1.87 -6.86
CA GLN A 206 -19.65 -2.33 -7.99
C GLN A 206 -21.09 -2.68 -7.59
N ALA A 207 -21.29 -3.29 -6.43
CA ALA A 207 -22.63 -3.57 -5.89
C ALA A 207 -23.44 -2.29 -5.61
N LYS A 208 -22.77 -1.13 -5.46
CA LYS A 208 -23.39 0.20 -5.35
C LYS A 208 -23.57 0.89 -6.71
N GLY A 209 -23.36 0.18 -7.83
CA GLY A 209 -23.53 0.70 -9.18
C GLY A 209 -22.32 1.46 -9.74
N LYS A 210 -21.18 1.44 -9.05
CA LYS A 210 -19.95 2.12 -9.48
C LYS A 210 -19.21 1.28 -10.52
N LYS A 211 -18.44 1.94 -11.37
CA LYS A 211 -17.49 1.28 -12.28
C LYS A 211 -16.07 1.39 -11.74
N VAL A 212 -15.34 0.29 -11.79
CA VAL A 212 -13.93 0.26 -11.40
C VAL A 212 -13.12 -0.24 -12.59
N LEU A 213 -12.23 0.60 -13.12
CA LEU A 213 -11.42 0.31 -14.29
C LEU A 213 -9.94 0.25 -13.91
N ILE A 214 -9.13 -0.44 -14.71
CA ILE A 214 -7.67 -0.28 -14.65
C ILE A 214 -7.26 0.83 -15.60
N SER A 215 -6.45 1.78 -15.15
CA SER A 215 -5.85 2.78 -16.03
C SER A 215 -4.43 2.38 -16.41
N ILE A 216 -4.08 2.55 -17.69
CA ILE A 216 -2.72 2.38 -18.20
C ILE A 216 -2.23 3.75 -18.67
N GLY A 217 -1.20 4.27 -18.03
CA GLY A 217 -0.79 5.65 -18.24
C GLY A 217 0.12 6.18 -17.14
N GLY A 218 0.07 7.49 -16.94
CA GLY A 218 0.93 8.20 -16.00
C GLY A 218 2.39 8.28 -16.44
N ALA A 219 3.23 8.83 -15.57
CA ALA A 219 4.63 9.18 -15.88
C ALA A 219 5.49 8.01 -16.40
N ASN A 220 5.18 6.77 -15.99
CA ASN A 220 5.89 5.56 -16.38
C ASN A 220 5.13 4.71 -17.42
N GLY A 221 3.92 5.11 -17.81
CA GLY A 221 2.97 4.33 -18.61
C GLY A 221 3.27 4.26 -20.10
N GLN A 222 4.54 4.42 -20.52
CA GLN A 222 4.87 4.42 -21.94
C GLN A 222 4.67 3.03 -22.55
N VAL A 223 3.68 2.89 -23.44
CA VAL A 223 3.38 1.64 -24.15
C VAL A 223 3.51 1.83 -25.65
N GLU A 224 4.35 1.01 -26.28
CA GLU A 224 4.55 0.96 -27.73
C GLU A 224 4.19 -0.42 -28.28
N LEU A 225 3.14 -0.48 -29.10
CA LEU A 225 2.63 -1.73 -29.69
C LEU A 225 3.08 -1.88 -31.16
N GLN A 226 4.38 -1.91 -31.40
CA GLN A 226 4.97 -1.94 -32.75
C GLN A 226 4.92 -3.32 -33.44
N SER A 227 4.38 -4.35 -32.78
CA SER A 227 4.29 -5.70 -33.36
C SER A 227 3.01 -6.42 -32.93
N ALA A 228 2.60 -7.41 -33.72
CA ALA A 228 1.48 -8.29 -33.38
C ALA A 228 1.73 -9.06 -32.06
N ALA A 229 2.99 -9.40 -31.78
CA ALA A 229 3.37 -10.05 -30.52
C ALA A 229 3.20 -9.12 -29.32
N ALA A 230 3.65 -7.85 -29.42
CA ALA A 230 3.44 -6.85 -28.37
C ALA A 230 1.93 -6.57 -28.16
N THR A 231 1.16 -6.46 -29.24
CA THR A 231 -0.30 -6.31 -29.18
C THR A 231 -0.97 -7.48 -28.46
N THR A 232 -0.53 -8.71 -28.75
CA THR A 232 -1.03 -9.92 -28.09
C THR A 232 -0.66 -9.93 -26.60
N ALA A 233 0.58 -9.55 -26.26
CA ALA A 233 1.03 -9.44 -24.87
C ALA A 233 0.23 -8.40 -24.09
N PHE A 234 -0.09 -7.27 -24.71
CA PHE A 234 -0.94 -6.23 -24.14
C PHE A 234 -2.34 -6.74 -23.85
N VAL A 235 -3.04 -7.26 -24.85
CA VAL A 235 -4.41 -7.78 -24.68
C VAL A 235 -4.46 -8.87 -23.61
N ASN A 236 -3.51 -9.80 -23.61
CA ASN A 236 -3.46 -10.88 -22.63
C ASN A 236 -3.20 -10.37 -21.21
N SER A 237 -2.25 -9.44 -21.04
CA SER A 237 -1.89 -8.93 -19.72
C SER A 237 -2.98 -8.04 -19.12
N VAL A 238 -3.61 -7.17 -19.93
CA VAL A 238 -4.76 -6.36 -19.49
C VAL A 238 -5.95 -7.25 -19.12
N SER A 239 -6.28 -8.24 -19.95
CA SER A 239 -7.38 -9.17 -19.65
C SER A 239 -7.13 -9.92 -18.35
N ALA A 240 -5.88 -10.38 -18.12
CA ALA A 240 -5.52 -11.06 -16.88
C ALA A 240 -5.63 -10.15 -15.63
N ILE A 241 -5.32 -8.85 -15.76
CA ILE A 241 -5.50 -7.87 -14.67
C ILE A 241 -6.99 -7.69 -14.38
N ILE A 242 -7.81 -7.49 -15.43
CA ILE A 242 -9.26 -7.34 -15.32
C ILE A 242 -9.87 -8.57 -14.64
N ASP A 243 -9.52 -9.78 -15.08
CA ASP A 243 -10.02 -11.03 -14.52
C ASP A 243 -9.58 -11.24 -13.06
N ARG A 244 -8.32 -10.95 -12.74
CA ARG A 244 -7.77 -11.12 -11.38
C ARG A 244 -8.51 -10.23 -10.37
N TRP A 245 -8.80 -8.98 -10.76
CA TRP A 245 -9.36 -7.97 -9.87
C TRP A 245 -10.88 -7.76 -10.05
N GLY A 246 -11.50 -8.46 -11.00
CA GLY A 246 -12.92 -8.36 -11.30
C GLY A 246 -13.34 -6.96 -11.77
N LEU A 247 -12.52 -6.31 -12.59
CA LEU A 247 -12.73 -4.93 -13.02
C LEU A 247 -13.79 -4.83 -14.12
N ASP A 248 -14.43 -3.67 -14.24
CA ASP A 248 -15.44 -3.40 -15.28
C ASP A 248 -14.83 -3.13 -16.65
N GLY A 249 -13.53 -2.81 -16.73
CA GLY A 249 -12.87 -2.50 -17.99
C GLY A 249 -11.51 -1.81 -17.84
N LEU A 250 -11.15 -1.10 -18.90
CA LEU A 250 -9.87 -0.43 -19.11
C LEU A 250 -10.10 1.07 -19.36
N ASP A 251 -9.26 1.89 -18.77
CA ASP A 251 -9.03 3.29 -19.12
C ASP A 251 -7.67 3.42 -19.82
N ILE A 252 -7.62 4.15 -20.94
CA ILE A 252 -6.41 4.36 -21.74
C ILE A 252 -5.96 5.81 -21.56
N ASP A 253 -5.02 6.00 -20.64
CA ASP A 253 -4.45 7.31 -20.30
C ASP A 253 -3.04 7.43 -20.87
N PHE A 254 -2.92 7.22 -22.19
CA PHE A 254 -1.63 7.25 -22.87
C PHE A 254 -1.06 8.66 -22.97
N GLU A 255 -0.03 8.92 -22.16
CA GLU A 255 0.69 10.17 -22.14
C GLU A 255 1.94 10.17 -23.06
N GLY A 256 2.29 11.36 -23.57
CA GLY A 256 3.57 11.61 -24.23
C GLY A 256 3.85 10.73 -25.45
N HIS A 257 4.88 9.89 -25.34
CA HIS A 257 5.46 9.12 -26.45
C HIS A 257 4.71 7.82 -26.77
N SER A 258 3.66 7.49 -26.02
CA SER A 258 2.79 6.31 -26.28
C SER A 258 1.85 6.52 -27.48
N LEU A 259 1.71 7.77 -27.94
CA LEU A 259 0.90 8.14 -29.10
C LEU A 259 1.81 8.72 -30.18
N LEU A 260 2.21 7.85 -31.12
CA LEU A 260 3.01 8.22 -32.27
C LEU A 260 2.25 7.88 -33.55
N LEU A 261 2.06 8.88 -34.40
CA LEU A 261 1.70 8.65 -35.80
C LEU A 261 2.99 8.42 -36.59
N ASN A 262 2.96 7.44 -37.48
CA ASN A 262 4.05 7.24 -38.43
C ASN A 262 4.22 8.49 -39.31
N PRO A 263 5.44 8.82 -39.77
CA PRO A 263 5.66 9.96 -40.64
C PRO A 263 4.77 9.91 -41.89
N GLY A 264 3.88 10.90 -42.03
CA GLY A 264 2.93 11.00 -43.14
C GLY A 264 1.49 10.73 -42.74
N ASP A 265 1.24 10.05 -41.62
CA ASP A 265 -0.09 9.87 -41.09
C ASP A 265 -0.56 11.15 -40.39
N LYS A 266 -1.70 11.66 -40.85
CA LYS A 266 -2.32 12.89 -40.33
C LYS A 266 -3.73 12.66 -39.78
N ASP A 267 -4.25 11.45 -39.93
CA ASP A 267 -5.57 11.05 -39.46
C ASP A 267 -5.41 9.79 -38.59
N VAL A 268 -5.63 9.93 -37.29
CA VAL A 268 -5.52 8.82 -36.33
C VAL A 268 -6.62 7.77 -36.55
N ALA A 269 -7.75 8.14 -37.15
CA ALA A 269 -8.85 7.23 -37.43
C ALA A 269 -8.61 6.41 -38.72
N ASN A 270 -7.78 6.94 -39.64
CA ASN A 270 -7.46 6.31 -40.92
C ASN A 270 -5.96 6.46 -41.25
N PRO A 271 -5.06 5.81 -40.47
CA PRO A 271 -3.65 5.82 -40.80
C PRO A 271 -3.41 5.16 -42.16
N THR A 272 -2.47 5.71 -42.92
CA THR A 272 -2.12 5.28 -44.28
C THR A 272 -0.87 4.42 -44.34
N THR A 273 -0.24 4.16 -43.19
CA THR A 273 0.96 3.34 -43.05
C THR A 273 0.77 2.20 -42.06
#